data_AF-A0A7X0HSM2-F1
#
_entry.id   AF-A0A7X0HSM2-F1
#
_cell.length_a   1.000
_cell.length_b   1.000
_cell.length_c   1.000
_cell.angle_alpha   90.00
_cell.angle_beta   90.00
_cell.angle_gamma   90.00
#
_symmetry.space_group_name_H-M   'P 1'
#
loop_
_entity.id
_entity.type
_entity.pdbx_description
1 polymer ?
#
loop_
_entity_poly.entity_id
_entity_poly.type
_entity_poly.pdbx_seq_one_letter_code
_entity_poly.pdbx_strand_id
1 'polypeptide(L)'
;MSYQINGLKDIHKILMNNRRINGVVEVETLRLRTGEVYHNAVITNIDLIGSSIYSIGFMTEDQENLIINISELGMLHEAKHKKIRELNNQSYKKIKTEEKLKFLQRLYQVNEGSRNPIFVEEAAAIIEDIGQEAAAKAVDTSIIFPKGRVYSIA
;
A
#
# COMPACT_ATOMS: atom_id res chain seq x y z
N MET A 1 -11.66 -2.32 -6.86
CA MET A 1 -11.38 -2.18 -8.31
C MET A 1 -9.88 -2.05 -8.48
N SER A 2 -9.22 -2.97 -9.17
CA SER A 2 -7.84 -2.78 -9.60
C SER A 2 -7.84 -1.72 -10.70
N TYR A 3 -7.41 -0.50 -10.40
CA TYR A 3 -7.22 0.50 -11.45
C TYR A 3 -6.13 0.01 -12.39
N GLN A 4 -6.45 -0.07 -13.69
CA GLN A 4 -5.45 -0.35 -14.70
C GLN A 4 -4.48 0.85 -14.77
N ILE A 5 -3.22 0.60 -14.46
CA ILE A 5 -2.17 1.60 -14.50
C ILE A 5 -1.67 1.67 -15.95
N ASN A 6 -1.93 2.78 -16.63
CA ASN A 6 -1.58 2.94 -18.04
C ASN A 6 -0.26 3.69 -18.25
N GLY A 7 0.32 4.25 -17.19
CA GLY A 7 1.64 4.88 -17.26
C GLY A 7 2.10 5.51 -15.95
N LEU A 8 3.30 6.07 -15.99
CA LEU A 8 3.97 6.66 -14.81
C LEU A 8 3.19 7.83 -14.19
N LYS A 9 2.43 8.58 -15.00
CA LYS A 9 1.55 9.65 -14.48
C LYS A 9 0.43 9.10 -13.60
N ASP A 10 -0.10 7.92 -13.92
CA ASP A 10 -1.13 7.27 -13.11
C ASP A 10 -0.53 6.76 -11.80
N ILE A 11 0.68 6.17 -11.87
CA ILE A 11 1.44 5.78 -10.67
C ILE A 11 1.68 6.99 -9.77
N HIS A 12 2.14 8.11 -10.32
CA HIS A 12 2.36 9.34 -9.54
C HIS A 12 1.06 9.82 -8.87
N LYS A 13 -0.07 9.82 -9.57
CA LYS A 13 -1.38 10.17 -8.99
C LYS A 13 -1.78 9.23 -7.86
N ILE A 14 -1.57 7.93 -8.00
CA ILE A 14 -1.85 6.94 -6.93
C ILE A 14 -0.99 7.25 -5.70
N LEU A 15 0.32 7.49 -5.90
CA LEU A 15 1.25 7.79 -4.82
C LEU A 15 0.89 9.10 -4.09
N MET A 16 0.53 10.15 -4.83
CA MET A 16 0.08 11.44 -4.26
C MET A 16 -1.23 11.33 -3.47
N ASN A 17 -2.11 10.40 -3.84
CA ASN A 17 -3.39 10.18 -3.18
C ASN A 17 -3.36 8.98 -2.23
N ASN A 18 -2.19 8.46 -1.84
CA ASN A 18 -2.08 7.24 -1.04
C ASN A 18 -2.88 7.33 0.28
N ARG A 19 -2.91 8.50 0.94
CA ARG A 19 -3.75 8.72 2.13
C ARG A 19 -5.25 8.44 1.92
N ARG A 20 -5.76 8.63 0.71
CA ARG A 20 -7.17 8.40 0.36
C ARG A 20 -7.42 7.02 -0.25
N ILE A 21 -6.50 6.57 -1.11
CA ILE A 21 -6.68 5.35 -1.91
C ILE A 21 -6.19 4.10 -1.16
N ASN A 22 -5.25 4.27 -0.21
CA ASN A 22 -4.50 3.18 0.42
C ASN A 22 -3.79 2.27 -0.60
N GLY A 23 -3.11 1.23 -0.13
CA GLY A 23 -2.35 0.32 -0.99
C GLY A 23 -1.09 0.95 -1.59
N VAL A 24 -0.50 0.23 -2.53
CA VAL A 24 0.81 0.52 -3.10
C VAL A 24 0.83 0.13 -4.58
N VAL A 25 1.84 0.58 -5.32
CA VAL A 25 2.04 0.17 -6.71
C VAL A 25 3.18 -0.85 -6.76
N GLU A 26 2.85 -2.08 -7.11
CA GLU A 26 3.83 -3.15 -7.34
C GLU A 26 3.91 -3.41 -8.84
N VAL A 27 5.13 -3.61 -9.35
CA VAL A 27 5.37 -4.04 -10.72
C VAL A 27 5.90 -5.46 -10.72
N GLU A 28 5.45 -6.27 -11.67
CA GLU A 28 5.92 -7.65 -11.78
C GLU A 28 7.41 -7.69 -12.13
N THR A 29 7.85 -6.79 -13.02
CA THR A 29 9.25 -6.68 -13.41
C THR A 29 9.61 -5.22 -13.70
N LEU A 30 10.71 -4.76 -13.09
CA LEU A 30 11.37 -3.49 -13.38
C LEU A 30 12.75 -3.80 -13.97
N ARG A 31 13.05 -3.26 -15.15
CA ARG A 31 14.36 -3.44 -15.80
C ARG A 31 15.04 -2.10 -16.01
N LEU A 32 16.31 -2.01 -15.63
CA LEU A 32 17.17 -0.86 -15.91
C LEU A 32 17.81 -0.98 -17.29
N ARG A 33 18.26 0.14 -17.86
CA ARG A 33 18.95 0.13 -19.17
C ARG A 33 20.30 -0.59 -19.12
N THR A 34 20.94 -0.60 -17.96
CA THR A 34 22.14 -1.36 -17.63
C THR A 34 21.92 -2.88 -17.61
N GLY A 35 20.66 -3.32 -17.53
CA GLY A 35 20.26 -4.72 -17.68
C GLY A 35 19.81 -5.39 -16.38
N GLU A 36 19.98 -4.75 -15.22
CA GLU A 36 19.45 -5.25 -13.95
C GLU A 36 17.94 -5.39 -14.01
N VAL A 37 17.45 -6.49 -13.44
CA VAL A 37 16.04 -6.84 -13.40
C VAL A 37 15.63 -7.06 -11.96
N TYR A 38 14.58 -6.38 -11.54
CA TYR A 38 13.99 -6.49 -10.21
C TYR A 38 12.56 -7.01 -10.35
N HIS A 39 12.27 -8.12 -9.68
CA HIS A 39 10.94 -8.70 -9.62
C HIS A 39 10.17 -8.14 -8.43
N ASN A 40 8.84 -8.05 -8.58
CA ASN A 40 7.94 -7.54 -7.54
C ASN A 40 8.42 -6.21 -6.93
N ALA A 41 9.01 -5.33 -7.73
CA ALA A 41 9.48 -4.05 -7.22
C ALA A 41 8.28 -3.17 -6.82
N VAL A 42 8.35 -2.54 -5.65
CA VAL A 42 7.29 -1.64 -5.20
C VAL A 42 7.71 -0.21 -5.48
N ILE A 43 6.95 0.52 -6.29
CA ILE A 43 7.22 1.93 -6.56
C ILE A 43 6.84 2.74 -5.33
N THR A 44 7.82 3.44 -4.77
CA THR A 44 7.67 4.22 -3.54
C THR A 44 7.52 5.71 -3.83
N ASN A 45 8.13 6.20 -4.92
CA ASN A 45 8.09 7.62 -5.27
C ASN A 45 8.21 7.86 -6.78
N ILE A 46 7.62 8.95 -7.25
CA ILE A 46 7.87 9.52 -8.59
C ILE A 46 8.03 11.02 -8.42
N ASP A 47 9.21 11.54 -8.73
CA ASP A 47 9.53 12.95 -8.63
C ASP A 47 9.30 13.67 -9.97
N LEU A 48 8.76 14.88 -9.89
CA LEU A 48 8.50 15.74 -11.03
C LEU A 48 9.38 17.00 -10.98
N ILE A 49 9.88 17.43 -12.14
CA ILE A 49 10.39 18.78 -12.36
C ILE A 49 9.43 19.46 -13.33
N GLY A 50 8.64 20.40 -12.81
CA GLY A 50 7.51 20.97 -13.55
C GLY A 50 6.46 19.90 -13.87
N SER A 51 6.20 19.65 -15.15
CA SER A 51 5.28 18.61 -15.64
C SER A 51 5.98 17.31 -16.07
N SER A 52 7.31 17.28 -16.00
CA SER A 52 8.14 16.16 -16.46
C SER A 52 8.56 15.26 -15.31
N ILE A 53 8.54 13.95 -15.54
CA ILE A 53 9.04 12.96 -14.58
C ILE A 53 10.57 12.98 -14.61
N TYR A 54 11.18 13.04 -13.43
CA TYR A 54 12.63 13.16 -13.28
C TYR A 54 13.27 11.89 -12.69
N SER A 55 12.72 11.39 -11.59
CA SER A 55 13.21 10.19 -10.93
C SER A 55 12.07 9.28 -10.50
N ILE A 56 12.40 8.00 -10.35
CA ILE A 56 11.53 6.98 -9.78
C ILE A 56 12.27 6.31 -8.63
N GLY A 57 11.58 6.24 -7.49
CA GLY A 57 12.01 5.50 -6.31
C GLY A 57 11.25 4.18 -6.23
N PHE A 58 11.96 3.09 -5.94
CA PHE A 58 11.35 1.78 -5.73
C PHE A 58 12.12 0.95 -4.69
N MET A 59 11.43 -0.01 -4.09
CA MET A 59 12.02 -0.96 -3.15
C MET A 59 12.07 -2.35 -3.77
N THR A 60 13.23 -3.00 -3.66
CA THR A 60 13.46 -4.38 -4.12
C THR A 60 12.96 -5.40 -3.10
N GLU A 61 12.91 -6.68 -3.47
CA GLU A 61 12.62 -7.76 -2.50
C GLU A 61 13.75 -7.91 -1.47
N ASP A 62 14.98 -7.55 -1.83
CA ASP A 62 16.16 -7.59 -0.96
C ASP A 62 16.24 -6.41 0.03
N GLN A 63 15.15 -5.67 0.19
CA GLN A 63 15.03 -4.49 1.07
C GLN A 63 15.88 -3.28 0.65
N GLU A 64 16.37 -3.26 -0.58
CA GLU A 64 17.09 -2.10 -1.08
C GLU A 64 16.10 -1.04 -1.57
N ASN A 65 16.30 0.20 -1.12
CA ASN A 65 15.58 1.36 -1.62
C ASN A 65 16.45 2.05 -2.66
N LEU A 66 16.02 2.01 -3.92
CA LEU A 66 16.74 2.60 -5.04
C LEU A 66 15.98 3.81 -5.56
N ILE A 67 16.72 4.87 -5.91
CA ILE A 67 16.21 6.04 -6.60
C ILE A 67 17.07 6.22 -7.85
N ILE A 68 16.43 6.19 -9.01
CA ILE A 68 17.11 6.30 -10.30
C ILE A 68 16.53 7.46 -11.09
N ASN A 69 17.34 8.03 -11.98
CA ASN A 69 16.82 8.93 -13.00
C ASN A 69 15.89 8.14 -13.94
N ILE A 70 14.84 8.80 -14.44
CA ILE A 70 13.93 8.16 -15.39
C ILE A 70 14.62 7.73 -16.69
N SER A 71 15.75 8.35 -17.04
CA SER A 71 16.60 7.97 -18.19
C SER A 71 17.20 6.58 -18.06
N GLU A 72 17.34 6.06 -16.84
CA GLU A 72 17.89 4.73 -16.53
C GLU A 72 16.82 3.64 -16.54
N LEU A 73 15.55 4.03 -16.49
CA LEU A 73 14.44 3.08 -16.54
C LEU A 73 14.32 2.52 -17.96
N GLY A 74 14.57 1.23 -18.10
CA GLY A 74 14.42 0.52 -19.38
C GLY A 74 12.98 0.05 -19.59
N MET A 75 12.35 -0.52 -18.58
CA MET A 75 11.01 -1.10 -18.67
C MET A 75 10.34 -1.21 -17.31
N LEU A 76 9.02 -0.98 -17.28
CA LEU A 76 8.12 -1.41 -16.20
C LEU A 76 7.08 -2.34 -16.82
N HIS A 77 6.97 -3.55 -16.29
CA HIS A 77 6.00 -4.55 -16.75
C HIS A 77 4.93 -4.79 -15.68
N GLU A 78 3.66 -4.83 -16.11
CA GLU A 78 2.50 -5.22 -15.29
C GLU A 78 2.41 -4.45 -13.96
N ALA A 79 2.40 -3.12 -14.02
CA ALA A 79 2.19 -2.29 -12.85
C ALA A 79 0.75 -2.42 -12.31
N LYS A 80 0.61 -2.76 -11.03
CA LYS A 80 -0.68 -3.00 -10.38
C LYS A 80 -0.78 -2.23 -9.08
N HIS A 81 -1.92 -1.60 -8.86
CA HIS A 81 -2.30 -1.08 -7.55
C HIS A 81 -2.82 -2.25 -6.71
N LYS A 82 -2.15 -2.52 -5.59
CA LYS A 82 -2.43 -3.64 -4.70
C LYS A 82 -2.62 -3.17 -3.27
N LYS A 83 -3.49 -3.84 -2.54
CA LYS A 83 -3.52 -3.71 -1.07
C LYS A 83 -2.24 -4.32 -0.49
N ILE A 84 -1.79 -3.88 0.68
CA ILE A 84 -0.57 -4.40 1.32
C ILE A 84 -0.64 -5.91 1.52
N ARG A 85 -1.81 -6.44 1.89
CA ARG A 85 -2.04 -7.89 2.05
C ARG A 85 -1.83 -8.70 0.76
N GLU A 86 -1.98 -8.06 -0.41
CA GLU A 86 -1.92 -8.67 -1.76
C GLU A 86 -0.51 -8.57 -2.38
N LEU A 87 0.46 -7.98 -1.68
CA LEU A 87 1.81 -7.82 -2.21
C LEU A 87 2.58 -9.13 -2.29
N ASN A 88 3.35 -9.25 -3.37
CA ASN A 88 4.31 -10.33 -3.58
C ASN A 88 5.63 -9.99 -2.89
N ASN A 89 6.04 -8.71 -2.88
CA ASN A 89 7.22 -8.25 -2.18
C ASN A 89 7.04 -8.36 -0.66
N GLN A 90 7.51 -9.47 -0.09
CA GLN A 90 7.30 -9.78 1.33
C GLN A 90 8.03 -8.80 2.25
N SER A 91 9.19 -8.31 1.81
CA SER A 91 9.99 -7.31 2.51
C SER A 91 9.21 -6.01 2.70
N TYR A 92 8.70 -5.44 1.61
CA TYR A 92 7.88 -4.22 1.65
C TYR A 92 6.58 -4.44 2.42
N LYS A 93 5.93 -5.59 2.18
CA LYS A 93 4.69 -5.98 2.86
C LYS A 93 4.86 -5.98 4.38
N LYS A 94 5.94 -6.57 4.90
CA LYS A 94 6.22 -6.61 6.34
C LYS A 94 6.39 -5.21 6.90
N ILE A 95 7.25 -4.39 6.29
CA ILE A 95 7.55 -3.02 6.73
C ILE A 95 6.26 -2.18 6.79
N LYS A 96 5.47 -2.18 5.71
CA LYS A 96 4.23 -1.41 5.66
C LYS A 96 3.14 -1.93 6.58
N THR A 97 3.06 -3.24 6.77
CA THR A 97 2.13 -3.82 7.74
C THR A 97 2.47 -3.32 9.14
N GLU A 98 3.74 -3.36 9.55
CA GLU A 98 4.18 -2.88 10.87
C GLU A 98 3.91 -1.38 11.07
N GLU A 99 4.20 -0.55 10.08
CA GLU A 99 3.89 0.89 10.12
C GLU A 99 2.39 1.15 10.31
N LYS A 100 1.55 0.46 9.53
CA LYS A 100 0.09 0.62 9.62
C LYS A 100 -0.49 0.06 10.91
N LEU A 101 0.07 -1.01 11.46
CA LEU A 101 -0.35 -1.53 12.78
C LEU A 101 -0.07 -0.52 13.89
N LYS A 102 1.12 0.10 13.90
CA LYS A 102 1.46 1.17 14.87
C LYS A 102 0.49 2.35 14.74
N PHE A 103 0.16 2.74 13.51
CA PHE A 103 -0.81 3.81 13.27
C PHE A 103 -2.22 3.42 13.76
N LEU A 104 -2.67 2.20 13.46
CA LEU A 104 -3.98 1.68 13.87
C LEU A 104 -4.11 1.63 15.40
N GLN A 105 -3.08 1.18 16.11
CA GLN A 105 -3.05 1.17 17.58
C GLN A 105 -3.20 2.59 18.15
N ARG A 106 -2.46 3.55 17.59
CA ARG A 106 -2.55 4.94 18.00
C ARG A 106 -3.92 5.54 17.71
N LEU A 107 -4.52 5.18 16.57
CA LEU A 107 -5.86 5.60 16.19
C LEU A 107 -6.90 5.11 17.21
N TYR A 108 -6.80 3.85 17.67
CA TYR A 108 -7.67 3.29 18.72
C TYR A 108 -7.45 3.97 20.08
N GLN A 109 -6.19 4.20 20.47
CA GLN A 109 -5.86 4.85 21.75
C GLN A 109 -6.43 6.28 21.84
N VAL A 110 -6.31 7.06 20.77
CA VAL A 110 -6.82 8.44 20.74
C VAL A 110 -8.35 8.49 20.71
N ASN A 111 -8.99 7.45 20.18
CA ASN A 111 -10.44 7.35 20.02
C ASN A 111 -11.07 6.33 20.97
N GLU A 112 -10.44 6.06 22.12
CA GLU A 112 -10.95 5.08 23.08
C GLU A 112 -12.39 5.43 23.51
N GLY A 113 -13.30 4.45 23.42
CA GLY A 113 -14.72 4.65 23.72
C GLY A 113 -15.50 5.45 22.66
N SER A 114 -14.85 5.99 21.64
CA SER A 114 -15.48 6.73 20.55
C SER A 114 -16.04 5.79 19.50
N ARG A 115 -17.25 6.10 19.02
CA ARG A 115 -17.86 5.47 17.83
C ARG A 115 -18.03 6.48 16.70
N ASN A 116 -17.14 7.47 16.64
CA ASN A 116 -17.16 8.46 15.59
C ASN A 116 -17.07 7.76 14.21
N PRO A 117 -17.99 8.03 13.27
CA PRO A 117 -17.94 7.45 11.93
C PRO A 117 -16.58 7.62 11.23
N ILE A 118 -15.91 8.76 11.43
CA ILE A 118 -14.59 9.04 10.83
C ILE A 118 -13.55 8.03 11.32
N PHE A 119 -13.55 7.74 12.63
CA PHE A 119 -12.66 6.74 13.21
C PHE A 119 -12.94 5.35 12.62
N VAL A 120 -14.21 4.97 12.53
CA VAL A 120 -14.62 3.65 12.03
C VAL A 120 -14.21 3.46 10.57
N GLU A 121 -14.44 4.46 9.73
CA GLU A 121 -14.06 4.44 8.31
C GLU A 121 -12.54 4.34 8.12
N GLU A 122 -11.77 5.15 8.85
CA GLU A 122 -10.31 5.13 8.76
C GLU A 122 -9.72 3.81 9.25
N ALA A 123 -10.21 3.30 10.38
CA ALA A 123 -9.80 1.99 10.91
C ALA A 123 -10.17 0.85 9.94
N ALA A 124 -11.38 0.86 9.37
CA ALA A 124 -11.81 -0.12 8.38
C ALA A 124 -10.90 -0.12 7.15
N ALA A 125 -10.57 1.06 6.61
CA ALA A 125 -9.71 1.20 5.45
C ALA A 125 -8.29 0.65 5.70
N ILE A 126 -7.74 0.88 6.90
CA ILE A 126 -6.43 0.32 7.28
C ILE A 126 -6.50 -1.21 7.39
N ILE A 127 -7.51 -1.73 8.11
CA ILE A 127 -7.68 -3.17 8.33
C ILE A 127 -7.88 -3.90 7.00
N GLU A 128 -8.65 -3.32 6.08
CA GLU A 128 -8.83 -3.88 4.76
C GLU A 128 -7.52 -3.93 3.94
N ASP A 129 -6.65 -2.95 4.11
CA ASP A 129 -5.38 -2.85 3.37
C ASP A 129 -4.34 -3.87 3.85
N ILE A 130 -4.16 -3.99 5.17
CA ILE A 130 -3.19 -4.93 5.77
C ILE A 130 -3.76 -6.34 5.99
N GLY A 131 -5.09 -6.49 5.97
CA GLY A 131 -5.81 -7.72 6.28
C GLY A 131 -6.22 -7.82 7.76
N GLN A 132 -7.40 -8.40 7.99
CA GLN A 132 -7.98 -8.57 9.33
C GLN A 132 -7.11 -9.45 10.24
N GLU A 133 -6.48 -10.49 9.70
CA GLU A 133 -5.58 -11.37 10.46
C GLU A 133 -4.38 -10.63 11.03
N ALA A 134 -3.80 -9.70 10.25
CA ALA A 134 -2.70 -8.87 10.72
C ALA A 134 -3.18 -7.85 11.77
N ALA A 135 -4.31 -7.19 11.50
CA ALA A 135 -4.88 -6.19 12.41
C ALA A 135 -5.28 -6.76 13.77
N ALA A 136 -5.86 -7.96 13.79
CA ALA A 136 -6.33 -8.64 15.00
C ALA A 136 -5.21 -8.97 16.01
N LYS A 137 -3.94 -8.94 15.59
CA LYS A 137 -2.78 -9.09 16.48
C LYS A 137 -2.52 -7.83 17.33
N ALA A 138 -3.04 -6.69 16.91
CA ALA A 138 -2.70 -5.38 17.48
C ALA A 138 -3.89 -4.68 18.13
N VAL A 139 -5.11 -4.87 17.61
CA VAL A 139 -6.34 -4.21 18.09
C VAL A 139 -7.56 -5.14 18.01
N ASP A 140 -8.60 -4.85 18.79
CA ASP A 140 -9.89 -5.53 18.67
C ASP A 140 -10.66 -5.07 17.43
N THR A 141 -10.61 -5.88 16.38
CA THR A 141 -11.30 -5.61 15.11
C THR A 141 -12.83 -5.73 15.18
N SER A 142 -13.40 -6.28 16.27
CA SER A 142 -14.84 -6.53 16.37
C SER A 142 -15.68 -5.25 16.44
N ILE A 143 -15.07 -4.13 16.84
CA ILE A 143 -15.68 -2.80 16.86
C ILE A 143 -15.99 -2.32 15.43
N ILE A 144 -15.17 -2.73 14.47
CA ILE A 144 -15.27 -2.31 13.06
C ILE A 144 -16.00 -3.37 12.22
N PHE A 145 -15.67 -4.65 12.44
CA PHE A 145 -16.28 -5.80 11.77
C PHE A 145 -16.96 -6.68 12.82
N PRO A 146 -18.20 -6.36 13.23
CA PRO A 146 -18.91 -7.18 14.20
C PRO A 146 -19.05 -8.60 13.68
N LYS A 147 -18.68 -9.59 14.49
CA LYS A 147 -18.92 -11.01 14.17
C LYS A 147 -20.41 -11.18 13.96
N GLY A 148 -20.80 -11.67 12.78
CA GLY A 148 -22.19 -11.74 12.34
C GLY A 148 -23.09 -12.29 13.44
N ARG A 149 -24.15 -11.54 13.77
CA ARG A 149 -25.24 -12.07 14.60
C ARG A 149 -25.90 -13.18 13.80
N VAL A 150 -25.62 -14.43 14.17
CA VAL A 150 -26.46 -15.56 13.77
C VAL A 150 -27.79 -15.35 14.48
N TYR A 151 -28.75 -14.72 13.80
CA TYR A 151 -30.13 -14.72 14.25
C TYR A 151 -30.65 -16.14 14.03
N SER A 152 -30.69 -16.94 15.11
CA SER A 152 -31.51 -18.14 15.14
C SER A 152 -32.97 -17.68 15.22
N ILE A 153 -33.71 -17.90 14.15
CA ILE A 153 -35.16 -17.77 14.17
C ILE A 153 -35.66 -19.06 14.85
N ALA A 154 -36.24 -18.90 16.04
CA ALA A 154 -36.91 -19.97 16.78
C ALA A 154 -38.35 -20.16 16.27
#